data_AF-A0A316PQI9-F1
#
_entry.id   AF-A0A316PQI9-F1
#
_cell.length_a   1.000
_cell.length_b   1.000
_cell.length_c   1.000
_cell.angle_alpha   90.00
_cell.angle_beta   90.00
_cell.angle_gamma   90.00
#
_symmetry.space_group_name_H-M   'P 1'
#
loop_
_entity.id
_entity.type
_entity.pdbx_description
1 polymer ?
#
loop_
_entity_poly.entity_id
_entity_poly.type
_entity_poly.pdbx_seq_one_letter_code
_entity_poly.pdbx_strand_id
1 'polypeptide(L)' 'MAQTRTLAFEIGVEEIPAFDLVDAVKQLERKVPALLDDARIPHGAIEVYDSPRRLIVVVYDVAVETVAETEVF' A
#
# COMPACT_ATOMS: atom_id res chain seq x y z
N MET A 1 13.23 11.40 -14.54
CA MET A 1 12.40 10.98 -13.40
C MET A 1 11.80 9.63 -13.75
N ALA A 2 11.74 8.68 -12.82
CA ALA A 2 11.11 7.39 -13.07
C ALA A 2 9.63 7.60 -13.43
N GLN A 3 9.07 6.75 -14.31
CA GLN A 3 7.63 6.77 -14.57
C GLN A 3 6.89 6.26 -13.34
N THR A 4 5.86 6.97 -12.91
CA THR A 4 5.04 6.61 -11.75
C THR A 4 3.59 6.40 -12.13
N ARG A 5 2.86 5.63 -11.32
CA ARG A 5 1.42 5.38 -11.44
C ARG A 5 0.76 5.30 -10.06
N THR A 6 -0.55 5.51 -10.02
CA THR A 6 -1.36 5.19 -8.84
C THR A 6 -1.64 3.70 -8.77
N LEU A 7 -1.35 3.08 -7.62
CA LEU A 7 -1.75 1.72 -7.29
C LEU A 7 -3.00 1.78 -6.41
N ALA A 8 -4.11 1.22 -6.89
CA ALA A 8 -5.28 0.95 -6.06
C ALA A 8 -5.32 -0.55 -5.75
N PHE A 9 -5.29 -0.90 -4.47
CA PHE A 9 -5.31 -2.27 -3.98
C PHE A 9 -6.52 -2.48 -3.07
N GLU A 10 -7.38 -3.42 -3.42
CA GLU A 10 -8.61 -3.73 -2.67
C GLU A 10 -8.55 -5.15 -2.09
N ILE A 11 -8.99 -5.26 -0.84
CA ILE A 11 -9.25 -6.53 -0.16
C ILE A 11 -10.76 -6.62 0.11
N GLY A 12 -11.42 -7.55 -0.57
CA GLY A 12 -12.79 -7.94 -0.25
C GLY A 12 -12.80 -8.85 0.98
N VAL A 13 -13.71 -8.57 1.91
CA VAL A 13 -13.85 -9.31 3.17
C VAL A 13 -15.34 -9.55 3.46
N GLU A 14 -15.63 -10.54 4.32
CA GLU A 14 -16.94 -10.63 4.97
C GLU A 14 -17.15 -9.43 5.91
N GLU A 15 -18.33 -9.31 6.54
CA GLU A 15 -18.61 -8.17 7.41
C GLU A 15 -17.70 -8.14 8.65
N ILE A 16 -16.78 -7.18 8.69
CA ILE A 16 -15.88 -6.92 9.82
C ILE A 16 -16.62 -6.08 10.88
N PRO A 17 -16.56 -6.47 12.17
CA PRO A 17 -17.05 -5.64 13.26
C PRO A 17 -16.37 -4.27 13.32
N ALA A 18 -17.09 -3.23 13.74
CA ALA A 18 -16.59 -1.85 13.67
C ALA A 18 -15.25 -1.62 14.41
N PHE A 19 -15.02 -2.29 15.55
CA PHE A 19 -13.76 -2.17 16.30
C PHE A 19 -12.59 -2.81 15.54
N ASP A 20 -12.79 -4.02 15.02
CA ASP A 20 -11.78 -4.72 14.23
C ASP A 20 -11.48 -3.98 12.92
N LEU A 21 -12.47 -3.29 12.34
CA LEU A 21 -12.30 -2.48 11.13
C LEU A 21 -11.33 -1.32 11.36
N VAL A 22 -11.48 -0.61 12.49
CA VAL A 22 -10.56 0.47 12.89
C VAL A 22 -9.13 -0.07 13.06
N ASP A 23 -8.97 -1.25 13.66
CA ASP A 23 -7.66 -1.86 13.84
C ASP A 23 -7.06 -2.37 12.52
N ALA A 24 -7.88 -2.84 11.58
CA ALA A 24 -7.46 -3.21 10.24
C ALA A 24 -6.95 -2.00 9.44
N VAL A 25 -7.67 -0.87 9.48
CA VAL A 25 -7.24 0.40 8.86
C VAL A 25 -5.88 0.83 9.40
N LYS A 26 -5.74 0.91 10.73
CA LYS A 26 -4.46 1.27 11.37
C LYS A 26 -3.31 0.31 11.00
N GLN A 27 -3.61 -0.98 10.81
CA GLN A 27 -2.61 -1.94 10.36
C GLN A 27 -2.17 -1.66 8.92
N LEU A 28 -3.09 -1.35 8.01
CA LEU A 28 -2.77 -1.00 6.62
C LEU A 28 -1.96 0.29 6.55
N GLU A 29 -2.35 1.33 7.29
CA GLU A 29 -1.62 2.60 7.38
C GLU A 29 -0.17 2.42 7.82
N ARG A 30 0.13 1.43 8.66
CA ARG A 30 1.51 1.12 9.10
C ARG A 30 2.24 0.17 8.17
N LYS A 31 1.57 -0.89 7.70
CA LYS A 31 2.21 -1.99 6.97
C LYS A 31 2.52 -1.63 5.53
N VAL A 32 1.63 -0.89 4.84
CA VAL A 32 1.83 -0.59 3.42
C VAL A 32 3.07 0.28 3.17
N PRO A 33 3.29 1.40 3.89
CA PRO A 33 4.52 2.17 3.73
C PRO A 33 5.76 1.32 4.01
N ALA A 34 5.76 0.58 5.13
CA ALA A 34 6.89 -0.27 5.51
C ALA A 34 7.22 -1.34 4.45
N LEU A 35 6.21 -1.99 3.87
CA LEU A 35 6.42 -3.00 2.83
C LEU A 35 6.97 -2.40 1.54
N LEU A 36 6.52 -1.19 1.15
CA LEU A 36 7.03 -0.50 -0.03
C LEU A 36 8.46 0.00 0.20
N ASP A 37 8.76 0.51 1.39
CA ASP A 37 10.10 0.94 1.80
C ASP A 37 11.09 -0.23 1.83
N ASP A 38 10.71 -1.36 2.45
CA ASP A 38 11.52 -2.57 2.52
C ASP A 38 11.80 -3.13 1.11
N ALA A 39 10.82 -3.04 0.21
CA ALA A 39 10.97 -3.40 -1.20
C ALA A 39 11.72 -2.34 -2.03
N ARG A 40 12.12 -1.21 -1.42
CA ARG A 40 12.79 -0.07 -2.07
C ARG A 40 12.00 0.46 -3.27
N ILE A 41 10.68 0.47 -3.18
CA ILE A 41 9.79 0.99 -4.22
C ILE A 41 9.48 2.46 -3.90
N PRO A 42 9.98 3.42 -4.70
CA PRO A 42 9.61 4.82 -4.52
C PRO A 42 8.09 5.00 -4.68
N HIS A 43 7.47 5.70 -3.74
CA HIS A 43 6.04 5.95 -3.72
C HIS A 43 5.76 7.32 -3.09
N GLY A 44 4.58 7.86 -3.40
CA GLY A 44 4.06 9.11 -2.88
C GLY A 44 3.13 8.89 -1.68
N ALA A 45 2.09 9.71 -1.61
CA ALA A 45 1.09 9.62 -0.54
C ALA A 45 0.36 8.27 -0.55
N ILE A 46 -0.05 7.84 0.64
CA ILE A 46 -0.84 6.61 0.85
C ILE A 46 -2.15 7.02 1.54
N GLU A 47 -3.26 6.56 1.01
CA GLU A 47 -4.59 6.73 1.58
C GLU A 47 -5.23 5.37 1.81
N VAL A 48 -5.92 5.21 2.94
CA VAL A 48 -6.65 4.00 3.29
C VAL A 48 -8.13 4.34 3.40
N TYR A 49 -8.96 3.52 2.76
CA TYR A 49 -10.41 3.63 2.78
C TYR A 49 -11.00 2.31 3.26
N ASP A 50 -12.12 2.39 3.96
CA ASP A 50 -12.78 1.20 4.48
C ASP A 50 -14.30 1.27 4.38
N SER A 51 -14.87 0.07 4.39
CA SER A 51 -16.26 -0.19 4.71
C SER A 51 -16.30 -1.57 5.39
N PRO A 52 -17.41 -1.98 6.01
CA PRO A 52 -17.48 -3.27 6.70
C PRO A 52 -17.10 -4.50 5.84
N ARG A 53 -17.15 -4.39 4.50
CA ARG A 53 -16.86 -5.50 3.57
C ARG A 53 -15.69 -5.24 2.61
N ARG A 54 -15.02 -4.10 2.72
CA ARG A 54 -13.91 -3.73 1.83
C ARG A 54 -12.86 -2.90 2.56
N LEU A 55 -11.60 -3.23 2.32
CA LEU A 55 -10.44 -2.41 2.68
C LEU A 55 -9.73 -2.01 1.39
N ILE A 56 -9.43 -0.74 1.22
CA ILE A 56 -8.78 -0.22 0.02
C ILE A 56 -7.58 0.61 0.43
N VAL A 57 -6.47 0.42 -0.28
CA VAL A 57 -5.29 1.27 -0.18
C VAL A 57 -5.00 1.88 -1.53
N VAL A 58 -4.87 3.20 -1.56
CA VAL A 58 -4.47 3.97 -2.74
C VAL A 58 -3.09 4.53 -2.47
N VAL A 59 -2.12 4.14 -3.30
CA VAL A 59 -0.75 4.63 -3.24
C VAL A 59 -0.47 5.44 -4.49
N TYR A 60 -0.15 6.71 -4.30
CA TYR A 60 0.20 7.62 -5.39
C TYR A 60 1.66 7.47 -5.76
N ASP A 61 2.00 7.87 -6.99
CA ASP A 61 3.37 7.99 -7.47
C ASP A 61 4.26 6.74 -7.28
N VAL A 62 3.68 5.54 -7.38
CA VAL A 62 4.43 4.28 -7.31
C VAL A 62 5.26 4.13 -8.58
N ALA A 63 6.57 3.93 -8.43
CA ALA A 63 7.46 3.65 -9.56
C ALA A 63 7.00 2.39 -10.32
N VAL A 64 6.93 2.46 -11.65
CA VAL A 64 6.52 1.31 -12.48
C VAL A 64 7.59 0.23 -12.60
N GLU A 65 8.82 0.56 -12.24
CA GLU A 65 9.98 -0.33 -12.27
C GLU A 65 10.91 0.00 -11.09
N THR A 66 11.52 -1.03 -10.51
CA THR A 66 12.60 -0.87 -9.54
C THR A 66 13.93 -0.73 -10.27
N VAL A 67 14.87 0.01 -9.70
CA VAL A 67 16.22 0.10 -10.26
C VAL A 67 16.94 -1.25 -10.11
N ALA A 68 17.56 -1.73 -11.19
CA ALA A 68 18.36 -2.94 -11.15
C ALA A 68 19.56 -2.74 -10.21
N GLU A 69 19.68 -3.59 -9.20
CA GLU A 69 20.85 -3.62 -8.32
C GLU A 69 22.02 -4.24 -9.09
N THR A 70 23.10 -3.47 -9.27
CA THR A 70 24.36 -4.03 -9.75
C THR A 70 25.10 -4.57 -8.54
N GLU A 71 24.98 -5.88 -8.28
CA GLU A 71 25.86 -6.54 -7.32
C GLU A 71 27.28 -6.57 -7.92
N VAL A 72 28.18 -5.79 -7.33
CA VAL A 72 29.61 -5.86 -7.65
C VAL A 72 30.21 -6.91 -6.71
N PHE A 73 30.47 -8.10 -7.25
CA PHE A 73 31.20 -9.18 -6.57
C PHE A 73 32.70 -8.92 -6.55
#